data_AF-A0A0M3FTB8-F1
#
_entry.id   AF-A0A0M3FTB8-F1
#
_cell.length_a   1.000
_cell.length_b   1.000
_cell.length_c   1.000
_cell.angle_alpha   90.00
_cell.angle_beta   90.00
_cell.angle_gamma   90.00
#
_symmetry.space_group_name_H-M   'P 1'
#
loop_
_entity.id
_entity.type
_entity.pdbx_description
1 polymer ?
#
loop_
_entity_poly.entity_id
_entity_poly.type
_entity_poly.pdbx_seq_one_letter_code
_entity_poly.pdbx_strand_id
1 'polypeptide(L)'
;MNVLRVPIALRLFLTVLLTTLLIATASLSVLHWTMQKNFAKYVADVEMQKLDRLITNLGNVYTVYHDWGNAIQAQILQIEGTAAPDDYDRLSQWWLRRQYDIAIQQHSFDEHTLINISPDAGTVNKNSIFSDEELRTLEQNLPSEYQPFEGLRFPLSANQFRPSDDKNKSKKGSLKDIETQNGKKRFIALPDRLGLSSRLSLYDAKHQFVVGEPPSSDQMSYRPIMVNSQVVGYLGLKPVLDKEDALSINFFSNQKRYLLLIYALTLLSSLVAALLMATYFKKPIQRLLNATNELTKGNYQHQVVIKRNDELGDLSTQLNHLAEILHQHEESRRQWVADTSHELKTPLAVLQAQIEAMQDGIRKATPEHLDAMMRQVLSLKKLTQDLADLAQADAQQLKCYLSSVNPWEVILQEVENFRPKLEQAGLEIEVEGEGATLLLDRDRFKQIIVNLIGNSIRYTETGGKIHIHTSQTPQEWTLYVDDSPFGLSDEQLSRLGERFYRVDDSRTRSTGGTGLGLALSCKIAQALGGTLSFEHSPLGGLRCVLTFKKQS
;
A
#
# COMPACT_ATOMS: atom_id res chain seq x y z
N MET A 1 -0.15 -13.14 -31.58
CA MET A 1 -0.81 -11.98 -30.92
C MET A 1 0.23 -11.24 -30.09
N ASN A 2 0.69 -10.07 -30.55
CA ASN A 2 1.58 -9.21 -29.77
C ASN A 2 0.79 -8.59 -28.63
N VAL A 3 0.92 -9.17 -27.43
CA VAL A 3 0.38 -8.56 -26.21
C VAL A 3 1.17 -7.28 -25.98
N LEU A 4 0.56 -6.13 -26.27
CA LEU A 4 1.10 -4.82 -25.93
C LEU A 4 1.41 -4.80 -24.43
N ARG A 5 2.70 -4.92 -24.08
CA ARG A 5 3.16 -4.84 -22.69
C ARG A 5 3.01 -3.40 -22.22
N VAL A 6 1.85 -3.09 -21.65
CA VAL A 6 1.62 -1.82 -20.97
C VAL A 6 2.58 -1.76 -19.77
N PRO A 7 3.49 -0.77 -19.68
CA PRO A 7 4.43 -0.67 -18.59
C PRO A 7 3.69 -0.55 -17.25
N ILE A 8 4.21 -1.19 -16.21
CA ILE A 8 3.61 -1.22 -14.87
C ILE A 8 3.31 0.20 -14.37
N ALA A 9 4.23 1.14 -14.64
CA ALA A 9 4.05 2.55 -14.33
C ALA A 9 2.79 3.18 -14.98
N LEU A 10 2.45 2.82 -16.22
CA LEU A 10 1.24 3.32 -16.89
C LEU A 10 -0.03 2.69 -16.31
N ARG A 11 0.02 1.41 -15.91
CA ARG A 11 -1.10 0.76 -15.22
C ARG A 11 -1.37 1.43 -13.88
N LEU A 12 -0.32 1.63 -13.07
CA LEU A 12 -0.41 2.31 -11.78
C LEU A 12 -0.90 3.77 -11.91
N PHE A 13 -0.40 4.48 -12.93
CA PHE A 13 -0.90 5.81 -13.29
C PHE A 13 -2.40 5.78 -13.57
N LEU A 14 -2.84 4.89 -14.45
CA LEU A 14 -4.23 4.83 -14.91
C LEU A 14 -5.18 4.34 -13.83
N THR A 15 -4.75 3.41 -12.97
CA THR A 15 -5.56 2.94 -11.84
C THR A 15 -5.77 4.05 -10.81
N VAL A 16 -4.72 4.77 -10.42
CA VAL A 16 -4.84 5.88 -9.46
C VAL A 16 -5.69 7.01 -10.04
N LEU A 17 -5.48 7.37 -11.30
CA LEU A 17 -6.28 8.39 -11.98
C LEU A 17 -7.77 7.98 -12.04
N LEU A 18 -8.05 6.74 -12.42
CA LEU A 18 -9.42 6.26 -12.56
C LEU A 18 -10.13 6.08 -11.21
N THR A 19 -9.44 5.59 -10.18
CA THR A 19 -10.03 5.45 -8.84
C THR A 19 -10.34 6.80 -8.21
N THR A 20 -9.41 7.76 -8.32
CA THR A 20 -9.64 9.13 -7.82
C THR A 20 -10.78 9.81 -8.56
N LEU A 21 -10.86 9.64 -9.88
CA LEU A 21 -11.96 10.15 -10.69
C LEU A 21 -13.31 9.52 -10.29
N LEU A 22 -13.35 8.21 -10.05
CA LEU A 22 -14.56 7.49 -9.66
C LEU A 22 -15.05 7.93 -8.27
N ILE A 23 -14.13 8.04 -7.31
CA ILE A 23 -14.48 8.52 -5.95
C ILE A 23 -14.98 9.97 -6.00
N ALA A 24 -14.30 10.85 -6.74
CA ALA A 24 -14.69 12.24 -6.87
C ALA A 24 -16.07 12.39 -7.53
N THR A 25 -16.33 11.66 -8.62
CA THR A 25 -17.62 11.68 -9.32
C THR A 25 -18.75 11.12 -8.48
N ALA A 26 -18.54 10.01 -7.76
CA ALA A 26 -19.53 9.43 -6.86
C ALA A 26 -19.85 10.38 -5.69
N SER A 27 -18.83 10.95 -5.05
CA SER A 27 -19.00 11.90 -3.95
C SER A 27 -19.77 13.15 -4.36
N LEU A 28 -19.43 13.75 -5.51
CA LEU A 28 -20.17 14.91 -6.03
C LEU A 28 -21.60 14.55 -6.45
N SER A 29 -21.83 13.36 -7.00
CA SER A 29 -23.17 12.91 -7.38
C SER A 29 -24.07 12.74 -6.15
N VAL A 30 -23.54 12.14 -5.08
CA VAL A 30 -24.24 12.05 -3.79
C VAL A 30 -24.53 13.44 -3.25
N LEU A 31 -23.55 14.34 -3.24
CA LEU A 31 -23.75 15.72 -2.80
C LEU A 31 -24.87 16.43 -3.60
N HIS A 32 -24.85 16.28 -4.93
CA HIS A 32 -25.87 16.86 -5.81
C HIS A 32 -27.26 16.29 -5.51
N TRP A 33 -27.36 14.97 -5.34
CA TRP A 33 -28.61 14.28 -5.04
C TRP A 33 -29.17 14.65 -3.67
N THR A 34 -28.32 14.68 -2.64
CA THR A 34 -28.70 15.09 -1.28
C THR A 34 -29.19 16.54 -1.25
N MET A 35 -28.52 17.44 -1.97
CA MET A 35 -28.96 18.83 -2.10
C MET A 35 -30.32 18.92 -2.80
N GLN A 36 -30.51 18.26 -3.95
CA GLN A 36 -31.81 18.29 -4.64
C GLN A 36 -32.97 17.76 -3.78
N LYS A 37 -32.74 16.70 -3.00
CA LYS A 37 -33.78 16.06 -2.19
C LYS A 37 -34.17 16.87 -0.96
N ASN A 38 -33.21 17.53 -0.30
CA ASN A 38 -33.43 18.16 1.01
C ASN A 38 -33.58 19.68 0.96
N PHE A 39 -33.26 20.33 -0.17
CA PHE A 39 -33.27 21.79 -0.27
C PHE A 39 -34.65 22.41 -0.06
N ALA A 40 -35.70 21.85 -0.66
CA ALA A 40 -37.06 22.40 -0.54
C ALA A 40 -37.57 22.39 0.91
N LYS A 41 -37.29 21.31 1.65
CA LYS A 41 -37.62 21.20 3.07
C LYS A 41 -36.82 22.18 3.92
N TYR A 42 -35.50 22.27 3.69
CA TYR A 42 -34.63 23.21 4.40
C TYR A 42 -35.08 24.67 4.21
N VAL A 43 -35.41 25.07 2.99
CA VAL A 43 -35.91 26.42 2.70
C VAL A 43 -37.23 26.67 3.43
N ALA A 44 -38.18 25.73 3.39
CA ALA A 44 -39.45 25.86 4.10
C ALA A 44 -39.28 25.97 5.62
N ASP A 45 -38.37 25.18 6.22
CA ASP A 45 -38.06 25.26 7.65
C ASP A 45 -37.47 26.63 8.04
N VAL A 46 -36.56 27.18 7.21
CA VAL A 46 -36.00 28.53 7.41
C VAL A 46 -37.04 29.63 7.19
N GLU A 47 -37.94 29.48 6.21
CA GLU A 47 -39.06 30.41 6.01
C GLU A 47 -40.03 30.40 7.19
N MET A 48 -40.29 29.23 7.78
CA MET A 48 -41.17 29.07 8.93
C MET A 48 -40.68 29.83 10.17
N GLN A 49 -39.35 29.97 10.35
CA GLN A 49 -38.78 30.78 11.43
C GLN A 49 -39.12 32.28 11.33
N LYS A 50 -39.49 32.77 10.15
CA LYS A 50 -39.93 34.16 9.97
C LYS A 50 -41.39 34.37 10.40
N LEU A 51 -42.12 33.30 10.71
CA LEU A 51 -43.53 33.33 11.05
C LEU A 51 -43.79 33.31 12.56
N ASP A 52 -42.74 33.51 13.37
CA ASP A 52 -42.83 33.50 14.83
C ASP A 52 -43.84 34.49 15.39
N ARG A 53 -43.91 35.69 14.81
CA ARG A 53 -44.90 36.69 15.23
C ARG A 53 -46.31 36.26 14.87
N LEU A 54 -46.52 35.71 13.67
CA LEU A 54 -47.82 35.18 13.25
C LEU A 54 -48.29 34.06 14.20
N ILE A 55 -47.41 33.14 14.55
CA ILE A 55 -47.73 32.04 15.49
C ILE A 55 -48.10 32.58 16.87
N THR A 56 -47.37 33.60 17.34
CA THR A 56 -47.69 34.28 18.60
C THR A 56 -49.08 34.91 18.54
N ASN A 57 -49.37 35.67 17.47
CA ASN A 57 -50.66 36.33 17.30
C ASN A 57 -51.82 35.32 17.23
N LEU A 58 -51.64 34.21 16.50
CA LEU A 58 -52.62 33.13 16.43
C LEU A 58 -52.83 32.48 17.81
N GLY A 59 -51.77 32.29 18.59
CA GLY A 59 -51.86 31.81 19.97
C GLY A 59 -52.68 32.75 20.86
N ASN A 60 -52.42 34.06 20.76
CA ASN A 60 -53.16 35.10 21.50
C ASN A 60 -54.64 35.11 21.13
N VAL A 61 -54.98 35.01 19.83
CA VAL A 61 -56.36 34.89 19.37
C VAL A 61 -57.02 33.64 19.96
N TYR A 62 -56.32 32.50 19.96
CA TYR A 62 -56.85 31.26 20.53
C TYR A 62 -57.10 31.37 22.04
N THR A 63 -56.28 32.11 22.81
CA THR A 63 -56.49 32.31 24.25
C THR A 63 -57.83 32.96 24.59
N VAL A 64 -58.40 33.74 23.67
CA VAL A 64 -59.68 34.43 23.89
C VAL A 64 -60.85 33.53 23.50
N TYR A 65 -60.77 32.89 22.33
CA TYR A 65 -61.92 32.17 21.77
C TYR A 65 -61.93 30.67 22.07
N HIS A 66 -60.80 30.09 22.47
CA HIS A 66 -60.61 28.67 22.83
C HIS A 66 -60.98 27.64 21.75
N ASP A 67 -61.42 28.08 20.57
CA ASP A 67 -61.77 27.27 19.43
C ASP A 67 -61.49 28.04 18.13
N TRP A 68 -60.83 27.41 17.16
CA TRP A 68 -60.43 28.06 15.92
C TRP A 68 -61.63 28.44 15.05
N GLY A 69 -62.69 27.63 15.02
CA GLY A 69 -63.92 27.93 14.27
C GLY A 69 -64.62 29.16 14.85
N ASN A 70 -64.78 29.21 16.18
CA ASN A 70 -65.35 30.35 16.88
C ASN A 70 -64.48 31.61 16.74
N ALA A 71 -63.15 31.49 16.77
CA ALA A 71 -62.23 32.61 16.59
C ALA A 71 -62.39 33.25 15.21
N ILE A 72 -62.41 32.42 14.17
CA ILE A 72 -62.59 32.86 12.78
C ILE A 72 -63.98 33.49 12.62
N GLN A 73 -65.03 32.83 13.09
CA GLN A 73 -66.41 33.31 12.97
C GLN A 73 -66.63 34.64 13.71
N ALA A 74 -66.17 34.76 14.95
CA ALA A 74 -66.32 35.97 15.76
C ALA A 74 -65.58 37.18 15.17
N GLN A 75 -64.42 36.96 14.55
CA GLN A 75 -63.65 38.02 13.91
C GLN A 75 -64.20 38.41 12.52
N ILE A 76 -64.75 37.46 11.76
CA ILE A 76 -65.44 37.73 10.49
C ILE A 76 -66.73 38.53 10.73
N LEU A 77 -67.47 38.27 11.81
CA LEU A 77 -68.71 39.00 12.17
C LEU A 77 -68.50 40.49 12.44
N GLN A 78 -67.26 40.96 12.59
CA GLN A 78 -66.93 42.37 12.78
C GLN A 78 -66.86 43.16 11.46
N ILE A 79 -67.07 42.49 10.31
CA ILE A 79 -67.13 43.16 9.01
C ILE A 79 -68.40 44.01 8.90
N GLU A 80 -68.27 45.24 8.44
CA GLU A 80 -69.42 46.10 8.14
C GLU A 80 -70.11 45.66 6.82
N GLY A 81 -71.30 45.07 6.90
CA GLY A 81 -72.13 44.70 5.74
C GLY A 81 -72.89 43.37 5.91
N THR A 82 -73.71 42.98 4.93
CA THR A 82 -74.40 41.67 4.91
C THR A 82 -73.66 40.69 4.00
N ALA A 83 -73.08 39.63 4.55
CA ALA A 83 -72.47 38.53 3.79
C ALA A 83 -73.48 37.39 3.56
N ALA A 84 -73.36 36.66 2.44
CA ALA A 84 -74.16 35.45 2.20
C ALA A 84 -73.56 34.25 2.96
N PRO A 85 -74.35 33.19 3.26
CA PRO A 85 -73.84 32.00 3.95
C PRO A 85 -72.64 31.34 3.26
N ASP A 86 -72.59 31.33 1.92
CA ASP A 86 -71.51 30.72 1.13
C ASP A 86 -70.22 31.58 1.09
N ASP A 87 -70.25 32.81 1.61
CA ASP A 87 -69.07 33.69 1.63
C ASP A 87 -68.10 33.35 2.77
N TYR A 88 -68.52 32.52 3.73
CA TYR A 88 -67.72 32.17 4.91
C TYR A 88 -66.39 31.49 4.56
N ASP A 89 -66.38 30.58 3.57
CA ASP A 89 -65.17 29.86 3.16
C ASP A 89 -64.11 30.78 2.54
N ARG A 90 -64.55 31.82 1.81
CA ARG A 90 -63.63 32.82 1.26
C ARG A 90 -63.10 33.75 2.34
N LEU A 91 -63.97 34.14 3.27
CA LEU A 91 -63.61 35.03 4.38
C LEU A 91 -62.65 34.35 5.36
N SER A 92 -62.80 33.05 5.60
CA SER A 92 -61.87 32.28 6.43
C SER A 92 -60.48 32.22 5.80
N GLN A 93 -60.37 31.96 4.49
CA GLN A 93 -59.09 31.99 3.78
C GLN A 93 -58.42 33.37 3.85
N TRP A 94 -59.20 34.45 3.70
CA TRP A 94 -58.68 35.81 3.85
C TRP A 94 -58.31 36.16 5.28
N TRP A 95 -58.95 35.56 6.28
CA TRP A 95 -58.61 35.77 7.68
C TRP A 95 -57.19 35.34 8.02
N LEU A 96 -56.77 34.12 7.64
CA LEU A 96 -55.42 33.64 7.92
C LEU A 96 -54.36 34.51 7.23
N ARG A 97 -54.65 34.90 6.00
CA ARG A 97 -53.84 35.83 5.22
C ARG A 97 -53.74 37.20 5.88
N ARG A 98 -54.84 37.70 6.41
CA ARG A 98 -54.88 39.00 7.10
C ARG A 98 -54.09 38.97 8.40
N GLN A 99 -54.13 37.86 9.14
CA GLN A 99 -53.30 37.67 10.33
C GLN A 99 -51.80 37.70 9.98
N TYR A 100 -51.41 37.13 8.84
CA TYR A 100 -50.05 37.23 8.32
C TYR A 100 -49.63 38.67 8.01
N ASP A 101 -50.49 39.43 7.30
CA ASP A 101 -50.21 40.84 7.00
C ASP A 101 -50.06 41.67 8.27
N ILE A 102 -50.91 41.46 9.27
CA ILE A 102 -50.85 42.13 10.58
C ILE A 102 -49.53 41.79 11.28
N ALA A 103 -49.13 40.52 11.30
CA ALA A 103 -47.88 40.09 11.93
C ALA A 103 -46.65 40.75 11.27
N ILE A 104 -46.65 40.90 9.94
CA ILE A 104 -45.57 41.60 9.22
C ILE A 104 -45.59 43.10 9.51
N GLN A 105 -46.76 43.73 9.52
CA GLN A 105 -46.91 45.15 9.84
C GLN A 105 -46.39 45.46 11.25
N GLN A 106 -46.81 44.65 12.24
CA GLN A 106 -46.33 44.75 13.63
C GLN A 106 -44.83 44.54 13.72
N HIS A 107 -44.29 43.49 13.10
CA HIS A 107 -42.85 43.22 13.13
C HIS A 107 -42.04 44.35 12.49
N SER A 108 -42.48 44.87 11.34
CA SER A 108 -41.81 45.99 10.67
C SER A 108 -41.88 47.27 11.51
N PHE A 109 -43.02 47.53 12.16
CA PHE A 109 -43.18 48.67 13.05
C PHE A 109 -42.29 48.56 14.31
N ASP A 110 -42.23 47.38 14.94
CA ASP A 110 -41.38 47.10 16.10
C ASP A 110 -39.89 47.30 15.77
N GLU A 111 -39.41 46.80 14.62
CA GLU A 111 -38.02 47.03 14.20
C GLU A 111 -37.72 48.52 13.97
N HIS A 112 -38.61 49.25 13.32
CA HIS A 112 -38.40 50.67 13.02
C HIS A 112 -38.48 51.57 14.27
N THR A 113 -39.30 51.21 15.27
CA THR A 113 -39.38 51.95 16.54
C THR A 113 -38.18 51.68 17.45
N LEU A 114 -37.68 50.44 17.50
CA LEU A 114 -36.48 50.09 18.29
C LEU A 114 -35.20 50.74 17.75
N ILE A 115 -35.05 50.85 16.42
CA ILE A 115 -33.89 51.50 15.78
C ILE A 115 -33.83 53.01 16.08
N ASN A 116 -34.97 53.68 16.23
CA ASN A 116 -35.02 55.12 16.56
C ASN A 116 -34.77 55.44 18.04
N ILE A 117 -34.74 54.43 18.92
CA ILE A 117 -34.50 54.62 20.37
C ILE A 117 -33.01 54.43 20.74
N SER A 118 -32.18 53.84 19.86
CA SER A 118 -30.72 53.71 20.05
C SER A 118 -29.95 54.69 19.16
N PRO A 119 -29.38 55.80 19.68
CA PRO A 119 -28.69 56.80 18.86
C PRO A 119 -27.30 56.37 18.37
N ASP A 120 -26.74 55.26 18.86
CA ASP A 120 -25.30 54.94 18.73
C ASP A 120 -24.99 53.73 17.84
N ALA A 121 -25.98 53.18 17.12
CA ALA A 121 -25.75 52.14 16.11
C ALA A 121 -25.58 52.80 14.72
N GLY A 122 -24.40 53.38 14.50
CA GLY A 122 -24.02 53.96 13.21
C GLY A 122 -23.90 52.92 12.09
N THR A 123 -25.01 52.64 11.40
CA THR A 123 -25.05 52.30 9.96
C THR A 123 -26.50 52.40 9.50
N VAL A 124 -26.84 53.48 8.78
CA VAL A 124 -28.14 53.64 8.12
C VAL A 124 -28.27 52.55 7.06
N ASN A 125 -29.04 51.50 7.35
CA ASN A 125 -29.39 50.49 6.37
C ASN A 125 -30.37 51.14 5.37
N LYS A 126 -29.90 51.39 4.15
CA LYS A 126 -30.60 52.14 3.07
C LYS A 126 -31.83 51.44 2.48
N ASN A 127 -32.38 50.44 3.16
CA ASN A 127 -33.53 49.65 2.76
C ASN A 127 -34.71 49.84 3.74
N SER A 128 -35.06 51.07 4.10
CA SER A 128 -36.33 51.30 4.79
C SER A 128 -37.48 51.00 3.81
N ILE A 129 -38.37 50.09 4.20
CA ILE A 129 -39.55 49.73 3.40
C ILE A 129 -40.57 50.87 3.42
N PHE A 130 -40.56 51.66 4.49
CA PHE A 130 -41.48 52.77 4.74
C PHE A 130 -40.75 54.09 4.91
N SER A 131 -41.40 55.16 4.47
CA SER A 131 -41.07 56.56 4.76
C SER A 131 -41.64 57.00 6.12
N ASP A 132 -41.13 58.11 6.69
CA ASP A 132 -41.60 58.63 7.99
C ASP A 132 -43.11 58.96 7.99
N GLU A 133 -43.67 59.33 6.84
CA GLU A 133 -45.08 59.63 6.66
C GLU A 133 -45.94 58.33 6.58
N GLU A 134 -45.39 57.28 5.97
CA GLU A 134 -46.00 55.94 5.95
C GLU A 134 -45.95 55.27 7.33
N LEU A 135 -44.88 55.46 8.11
CA LEU A 135 -44.76 54.96 9.49
C LEU A 135 -45.82 55.59 10.41
N ARG A 136 -46.06 56.90 10.31
CA ARG A 136 -47.14 57.57 11.06
C ARG A 136 -48.54 57.10 10.65
N THR A 137 -48.72 56.81 9.36
CA THR A 137 -49.99 56.27 8.86
C THR A 137 -50.20 54.82 9.31
N LEU A 138 -49.13 54.01 9.36
CA LEU A 138 -49.15 52.65 9.92
C LEU A 138 -49.47 52.66 11.41
N GLU A 139 -48.85 53.56 12.19
CA GLU A 139 -49.11 53.73 13.63
C GLU A 139 -50.59 54.01 13.91
N GLN A 140 -51.20 54.90 13.13
CA GLN A 140 -52.61 55.26 13.28
C GLN A 140 -53.60 54.18 12.77
N ASN A 141 -53.14 53.22 11.96
CA ASN A 141 -53.98 52.23 11.28
C ASN A 141 -53.58 50.77 11.55
N LEU A 142 -52.72 50.50 12.53
CA LEU A 142 -52.26 49.15 12.85
C LEU A 142 -53.47 48.34 13.37
N PRO A 143 -53.91 47.29 12.66
CA PRO A 143 -55.05 46.49 13.11
C PRO A 143 -54.64 45.66 14.32
N SER A 144 -55.56 45.49 15.27
CA SER A 144 -55.40 44.51 16.34
C SER A 144 -55.52 43.09 15.78
N GLU A 145 -54.75 42.15 16.32
CA GLU A 145 -54.89 40.71 16.02
C GLU A 145 -56.28 40.16 16.34
N TYR A 146 -57.01 40.81 17.27
CA TYR A 146 -58.37 40.45 17.66
C TYR A 146 -59.46 41.09 16.78
N GLN A 147 -59.09 42.09 15.97
CA GLN A 147 -60.01 42.83 15.09
C GLN A 147 -59.40 43.02 13.69
N PRO A 148 -59.12 41.92 12.97
CA PRO A 148 -58.34 41.96 11.72
C PRO A 148 -59.04 42.70 10.57
N PHE A 149 -60.37 42.83 10.64
CA PHE A 149 -61.22 43.44 9.61
C PHE A 149 -61.81 44.80 9.99
N GLU A 150 -61.38 45.38 11.11
CA GLU A 150 -61.91 46.67 11.59
C GLU A 150 -61.78 47.77 10.53
N GLY A 151 -62.89 48.41 10.17
CA GLY A 151 -62.94 49.48 9.16
C GLY A 151 -63.05 49.01 7.70
N LEU A 152 -63.16 47.71 7.42
CA LEU A 152 -63.41 47.17 6.09
C LEU A 152 -64.92 46.90 5.85
N ARG A 153 -65.40 47.23 4.64
CA ARG A 153 -66.80 47.01 4.22
C ARG A 153 -66.92 45.92 3.18
N PHE A 154 -68.00 45.14 3.28
CA PHE A 154 -68.35 44.12 2.28
C PHE A 154 -69.01 44.76 1.04
N PRO A 155 -68.78 44.27 -0.19
CA PRO A 155 -67.90 43.15 -0.56
C PRO A 155 -66.41 43.53 -0.58
N LEU A 156 -65.59 42.69 0.05
CA LEU A 156 -64.14 42.78 -0.02
C LEU A 156 -63.70 42.46 -1.46
N SER A 157 -63.24 43.47 -2.21
CA SER A 157 -62.81 43.24 -3.58
C SER A 157 -61.56 42.35 -3.59
N ALA A 158 -61.46 41.42 -4.55
CA ALA A 158 -60.31 40.51 -4.66
C ALA A 158 -58.96 41.24 -4.79
N ASN A 159 -58.97 42.51 -5.21
CA ASN A 159 -57.79 43.35 -5.32
C ASN A 159 -57.33 43.98 -3.99
N GLN A 160 -58.20 44.09 -2.97
CA GLN A 160 -57.81 44.62 -1.66
C GLN A 160 -56.88 43.69 -0.90
N PHE A 161 -56.93 42.38 -1.18
CA PHE A 161 -56.07 41.40 -0.52
C PHE A 161 -55.04 40.80 -1.45
N ARG A 162 -55.05 41.08 -2.75
CA ARG A 162 -54.04 40.55 -3.67
C ARG A 162 -52.69 41.23 -3.43
N PRO A 163 -51.57 40.48 -3.37
CA PRO A 163 -50.27 41.11 -3.51
C PRO A 163 -50.22 41.66 -4.94
N SER A 164 -49.64 42.84 -5.14
CA SER A 164 -49.48 43.38 -6.49
C SER A 164 -48.57 42.45 -7.32
N ASP A 165 -49.14 41.67 -8.24
CA ASP A 165 -48.41 40.77 -9.16
C ASP A 165 -47.68 41.53 -10.29
N ASP A 166 -47.30 42.79 -10.06
CA ASP A 166 -46.64 43.61 -11.08
C ASP A 166 -45.13 43.28 -11.11
N LYS A 167 -44.79 42.15 -11.74
CA LYS A 167 -43.41 41.69 -11.98
C LYS A 167 -42.57 42.64 -12.88
N ASN A 168 -43.07 43.83 -13.20
CA ASN A 168 -42.36 44.77 -14.07
C ASN A 168 -42.55 46.23 -13.64
N LYS A 169 -41.90 46.64 -12.54
CA LYS A 169 -41.51 48.04 -12.29
C LYS A 169 -40.48 48.14 -11.15
N SER A 170 -39.21 48.19 -11.53
CA SER A 170 -38.18 48.84 -10.71
C SER A 170 -38.35 50.37 -10.82
N LYS A 171 -39.34 50.93 -10.14
CA LYS A 171 -39.41 52.37 -9.89
C LYS A 171 -39.68 52.60 -8.41
N LYS A 172 -38.82 53.39 -7.77
CA LYS A 172 -39.03 54.05 -6.47
C LYS A 172 -40.52 54.38 -6.32
N GLY A 173 -41.14 53.89 -5.25
CA GLY A 173 -42.56 54.08 -4.96
C GLY A 173 -42.93 55.55 -5.09
N SER A 174 -43.76 55.86 -6.08
CA SER A 174 -44.39 57.17 -6.23
C SER A 174 -45.74 57.08 -5.53
N LEU A 175 -45.78 57.62 -4.31
CA LEU A 175 -46.97 58.07 -3.57
C LEU A 175 -47.89 58.92 -4.47
N LYS A 176 -48.87 58.31 -5.16
CA LYS A 176 -49.85 59.08 -5.93
C LYS A 176 -51.33 58.84 -5.61
N ASP A 177 -51.66 58.04 -4.60
CA ASP A 177 -53.06 57.88 -4.15
C ASP A 177 -53.23 57.99 -2.62
N ILE A 178 -52.49 58.90 -1.97
CA ILE A 178 -52.72 59.27 -0.56
C ILE A 178 -53.47 60.59 -0.50
N GLU A 179 -54.78 60.56 -0.69
CA GLU A 179 -55.71 61.61 -0.24
C GLU A 179 -56.77 61.00 0.67
N THR A 180 -56.70 61.25 1.98
CA THR A 180 -57.69 60.89 2.99
C THR A 180 -59.02 61.61 2.73
N GLN A 181 -60.02 60.91 2.18
CA GLN A 181 -61.40 61.34 2.27
C GLN A 181 -62.14 60.55 3.36
N ASN A 182 -62.79 61.28 4.28
CA ASN A 182 -63.79 60.81 5.25
C ASN A 182 -63.36 59.95 6.46
N GLY A 183 -62.17 60.14 7.05
CA GLY A 183 -61.86 59.63 8.40
C GLY A 183 -61.94 58.10 8.58
N LYS A 184 -61.77 57.34 7.50
CA LYS A 184 -61.83 55.86 7.49
C LYS A 184 -60.43 55.27 7.31
N LYS A 185 -60.13 54.23 8.10
CA LYS A 185 -58.84 53.50 8.11
C LYS A 185 -58.52 52.96 6.71
N ARG A 186 -57.27 53.13 6.22
CA ARG A 186 -56.83 52.66 4.89
C ARG A 186 -55.94 51.43 4.98
N PHE A 187 -56.12 50.51 4.03
CA PHE A 187 -55.30 49.30 3.90
C PHE A 187 -53.93 49.62 3.28
N ILE A 188 -52.88 49.06 3.88
CA ILE A 188 -51.51 49.10 3.35
C ILE A 188 -51.12 47.65 3.00
N ALA A 189 -51.08 47.33 1.71
CA ALA A 189 -50.60 46.04 1.23
C ALA A 189 -49.07 46.01 1.33
N LEU A 190 -48.49 45.08 2.09
CA LEU A 190 -47.05 44.83 1.98
C LEU A 190 -46.78 43.84 0.84
N PRO A 191 -45.64 43.98 0.14
CA PRO A 191 -45.27 43.04 -0.92
C PRO A 191 -44.87 41.69 -0.31
N ASP A 192 -45.74 40.69 -0.45
CA ASP A 192 -45.44 39.28 -0.17
C ASP A 192 -44.54 38.69 -1.28
N ARG A 193 -43.25 39.08 -1.27
CA ARG A 193 -42.28 38.72 -2.32
C ARG A 193 -42.01 37.21 -2.44
N LEU A 194 -42.39 36.42 -1.44
CA LEU A 194 -42.17 34.98 -1.36
C LEU A 194 -43.48 34.16 -1.46
N GLY A 195 -44.61 34.84 -1.68
CA GLY A 195 -45.94 34.22 -1.77
C GLY A 195 -46.33 33.41 -0.53
N LEU A 196 -45.79 33.76 0.64
CA LEU A 196 -45.97 33.01 1.88
C LEU A 196 -47.43 33.00 2.31
N SER A 197 -48.13 34.12 2.20
CA SER A 197 -49.54 34.23 2.59
C SER A 197 -50.45 33.25 1.86
N SER A 198 -50.16 32.96 0.60
CA SER A 198 -50.90 32.00 -0.23
C SER A 198 -50.51 30.53 0.01
N ARG A 199 -49.46 30.28 0.80
CA ARG A 199 -48.90 28.94 1.06
C ARG A 199 -49.10 28.47 2.49
N LEU A 200 -49.81 29.27 3.29
CA LEU A 200 -50.09 28.99 4.70
C LEU A 200 -51.39 28.23 4.87
N SER A 201 -51.38 27.33 5.84
CA SER A 201 -52.55 26.61 6.30
C SER A 201 -52.52 26.42 7.81
N LEU A 202 -53.69 26.51 8.43
CA LEU A 202 -53.87 26.31 9.85
C LEU A 202 -54.54 24.96 10.10
N TYR A 203 -54.00 24.24 11.08
CA TYR A 203 -54.48 22.95 11.52
C TYR A 203 -54.81 22.98 13.01
N ASP A 204 -55.75 22.15 13.42
CA ASP A 204 -56.07 21.96 14.84
C ASP A 204 -55.00 21.11 15.56
N ALA A 205 -55.17 20.90 16.87
CA ALA A 205 -54.26 20.08 17.67
C ALA A 205 -54.17 18.60 17.21
N LYS A 206 -55.14 18.12 16.42
CA LYS A 206 -55.19 16.76 15.85
C LYS A 206 -54.70 16.71 14.39
N HIS A 207 -54.12 17.79 13.86
CA HIS A 207 -53.72 17.95 12.46
C HIS A 207 -54.88 17.92 11.45
N GLN A 208 -56.11 18.19 11.87
CA GLN A 208 -57.24 18.40 10.97
C GLN A 208 -57.15 19.80 10.38
N PHE A 209 -57.37 19.90 9.07
CA PHE A 209 -57.33 21.17 8.34
C PHE A 209 -58.45 22.10 8.83
N VAL A 210 -58.08 23.32 9.19
CA VAL A 210 -59.02 24.37 9.64
C VAL A 210 -59.25 25.38 8.53
N VAL A 211 -58.18 25.99 8.01
CA VAL A 211 -58.28 27.07 7.01
C VAL A 211 -56.97 27.27 6.24
N GLY A 212 -57.04 27.79 5.01
CA GLY A 212 -55.89 28.10 4.16
C GLY A 212 -55.82 27.24 2.89
N GLU A 213 -54.62 26.95 2.42
CA GLU A 213 -54.43 26.10 1.24
C GLU A 213 -54.57 24.61 1.61
N PRO A 214 -55.42 23.83 0.92
CA PRO A 214 -55.66 22.43 1.26
C PRO A 214 -54.39 21.58 1.07
N PRO A 215 -54.20 20.52 1.89
CA PRO A 215 -53.04 19.66 1.80
C PRO A 215 -53.01 18.95 0.44
N SER A 216 -52.04 19.31 -0.40
CA SER A 216 -51.86 18.75 -1.74
C SER A 216 -50.66 17.80 -1.84
N SER A 217 -49.77 17.75 -0.84
CA SER A 217 -48.58 16.89 -0.82
C SER A 217 -48.11 16.53 0.59
N ASP A 218 -47.49 15.36 0.73
CA ASP A 218 -46.91 14.82 1.99
C ASP A 218 -45.70 15.62 2.56
N GLN A 219 -45.18 16.60 1.81
CA GLN A 219 -44.03 17.41 2.23
C GLN A 219 -44.48 18.78 2.72
N MET A 220 -45.13 18.84 3.87
CA MET A 220 -45.40 20.10 4.56
C MET A 220 -44.52 20.25 5.80
N SER A 221 -44.09 21.48 6.05
CA SER A 221 -43.41 21.84 7.29
C SER A 221 -44.45 22.39 8.25
N TYR A 222 -44.52 21.85 9.47
CA TYR A 222 -45.47 22.25 10.50
C TYR A 222 -44.74 22.89 11.66
N ARG A 223 -45.32 23.96 12.22
CA ARG A 223 -44.86 24.56 13.46
C ARG A 223 -46.00 24.61 14.49
N PRO A 224 -45.79 24.12 15.72
CA PRO A 224 -46.83 24.11 16.73
C PRO A 224 -47.14 25.54 17.21
N ILE A 225 -48.42 25.82 17.38
CA ILE A 225 -48.93 27.01 18.06
C ILE A 225 -49.16 26.61 19.51
N MET A 226 -48.45 27.27 20.43
CA MET A 226 -48.43 26.93 21.85
C MET A 226 -49.15 28.00 22.68
N VAL A 227 -50.06 27.58 23.54
CA VAL A 227 -50.71 28.42 24.55
C VAL A 227 -50.59 27.72 25.90
N ASN A 228 -50.07 28.39 26.92
CA ASN A 228 -49.86 27.82 28.27
C ASN A 228 -49.16 26.44 28.26
N SER A 229 -48.15 26.29 27.40
CA SER A 229 -47.40 25.03 27.19
C SER A 229 -48.20 23.85 26.62
N GLN A 230 -49.40 24.10 26.08
CA GLN A 230 -50.19 23.10 25.33
C GLN A 230 -50.24 23.46 23.84
N VAL A 231 -50.18 22.45 22.97
CA VAL A 231 -50.33 22.62 21.53
C VAL A 231 -51.81 22.80 21.22
N VAL A 232 -52.16 23.97 20.69
CA VAL A 232 -53.56 24.31 20.35
C VAL A 232 -53.84 24.21 18.84
N GLY A 233 -52.77 24.14 18.03
CA GLY A 233 -52.86 23.97 16.58
C GLY A 233 -51.47 23.93 15.94
N TYR A 234 -51.44 23.78 14.62
CA TYR A 234 -50.21 23.82 13.83
C TYR A 234 -50.35 24.78 12.66
N LEU A 235 -49.32 25.60 12.44
CA LEU A 235 -49.18 26.38 11.21
C LEU A 235 -48.38 25.55 10.20
N GLY A 236 -48.98 25.24 9.06
CA GLY A 236 -48.36 24.55 7.93
C GLY A 236 -47.89 25.54 6.86
N LEU A 237 -46.74 25.25 6.26
CA LEU A 237 -46.20 25.98 5.11
C LEU A 237 -45.86 25.00 4.00
N LYS A 238 -46.43 25.21 2.82
CA LYS A 238 -46.11 24.44 1.60
C LYS A 238 -44.76 24.89 1.03
N PRO A 239 -43.79 24.01 0.76
CA PRO A 239 -42.49 24.38 0.18
C PRO A 239 -42.62 24.87 -1.26
N VAL A 240 -41.75 25.81 -1.69
CA VAL A 240 -41.64 26.20 -3.11
C VAL A 240 -41.00 25.05 -3.87
N LEU A 241 -41.72 24.47 -4.83
CA LEU A 241 -41.20 23.40 -5.69
C LEU A 241 -40.99 23.84 -7.15
N ASP A 242 -41.40 25.06 -7.53
CA ASP A 242 -41.26 25.49 -8.92
C ASP A 242 -39.89 26.09 -9.21
N LYS A 243 -39.23 25.50 -10.22
CA LYS A 243 -37.89 25.83 -10.74
C LYS A 243 -37.78 27.24 -11.34
N GLU A 244 -38.82 28.07 -11.29
CA GLU A 244 -38.93 29.33 -12.03
C GLU A 244 -38.62 30.60 -11.21
N ASP A 245 -38.38 30.49 -9.90
CA ASP A 245 -38.04 31.65 -9.09
C ASP A 245 -36.58 32.10 -9.30
N ALA A 246 -36.39 33.35 -9.71
CA ALA A 246 -35.11 33.95 -10.12
C ALA A 246 -33.99 33.88 -9.05
N LEU A 247 -34.34 33.74 -7.76
CA LEU A 247 -33.38 33.55 -6.67
C LEU A 247 -32.77 32.14 -6.67
N SER A 248 -33.54 31.12 -7.09
CA SER A 248 -33.03 29.76 -7.26
C SER A 248 -32.04 29.67 -8.42
N ILE A 249 -32.28 30.39 -9.52
CA ILE A 249 -31.41 30.39 -10.71
C ILE A 249 -30.00 30.92 -10.39
N ASN A 250 -29.88 32.00 -9.60
CA ASN A 250 -28.58 32.56 -9.22
C ASN A 250 -27.83 31.70 -8.21
N PHE A 251 -28.54 31.12 -7.22
CA PHE A 251 -27.93 30.20 -6.24
C PHE A 251 -27.36 28.94 -6.91
N PHE A 252 -28.16 28.28 -7.76
CA PHE A 252 -27.73 27.08 -8.47
C PHE A 252 -26.62 27.34 -9.51
N SER A 253 -26.59 28.52 -10.13
CA SER A 253 -25.56 28.89 -11.12
C SER A 253 -24.17 29.04 -10.48
N ASN A 254 -24.07 29.77 -9.37
CA ASN A 254 -22.80 29.94 -8.65
C ASN A 254 -22.31 28.61 -8.07
N GLN A 255 -23.22 27.78 -7.55
CA GLN A 255 -22.86 26.47 -7.02
C GLN A 255 -22.30 25.52 -8.09
N LYS A 256 -22.88 25.52 -9.31
CA LYS A 256 -22.34 24.74 -10.44
C LYS A 256 -20.91 25.16 -10.82
N ARG A 257 -20.61 26.46 -10.78
CA ARG A 257 -19.24 26.96 -11.07
C ARG A 257 -18.23 26.45 -10.05
N TYR A 258 -18.57 26.49 -8.76
CA TYR A 258 -17.68 25.96 -7.71
C TYR A 258 -17.48 24.44 -7.83
N LEU A 259 -18.54 23.68 -8.11
CA LEU A 259 -18.42 22.24 -8.33
C LEU A 259 -17.53 21.90 -9.53
N LEU A 260 -17.65 22.63 -10.64
CA LEU A 260 -16.80 22.46 -11.82
C LEU A 260 -15.33 22.80 -11.53
N LEU A 261 -15.07 23.86 -10.76
CA LEU A 261 -13.71 24.22 -10.34
C LEU A 261 -13.07 23.15 -9.47
N ILE A 262 -13.81 22.62 -8.48
CA ILE A 262 -13.34 21.52 -7.63
C ILE A 262 -13.02 20.30 -8.48
N TYR A 263 -13.90 19.94 -9.42
CA TYR A 263 -13.67 18.83 -10.34
C TYR A 263 -12.40 19.03 -11.18
N ALA A 264 -12.23 20.20 -11.80
CA ALA A 264 -11.03 20.52 -12.58
C ALA A 264 -9.75 20.44 -11.73
N LEU A 265 -9.78 20.95 -10.49
CA LEU A 265 -8.64 20.93 -9.59
C LEU A 265 -8.28 19.51 -9.15
N THR A 266 -9.26 18.67 -8.80
CA THR A 266 -9.02 17.26 -8.45
C THR A 266 -8.42 16.48 -9.61
N LEU A 267 -8.90 16.72 -10.83
CA LEU A 267 -8.38 16.08 -12.04
C LEU A 267 -6.94 16.52 -12.32
N LEU A 268 -6.65 17.82 -12.21
CA LEU A 268 -5.30 18.35 -12.38
C LEU A 268 -4.33 17.78 -11.34
N SER A 269 -4.73 17.77 -10.07
CA SER A 269 -3.92 17.22 -8.98
C SER A 269 -3.64 15.73 -9.18
N SER A 270 -4.64 14.95 -9.60
CA SER A 270 -4.48 13.53 -9.88
C SER A 270 -3.52 13.28 -11.06
N LEU A 271 -3.64 14.07 -12.13
CA LEU A 271 -2.74 14.01 -13.27
C LEU A 271 -1.27 14.29 -12.87
N VAL A 272 -1.04 15.32 -12.06
CA VAL A 272 0.30 15.67 -11.56
C VAL A 272 0.88 14.56 -10.69
N ALA A 273 0.11 14.09 -9.69
CA ALA A 273 0.54 13.01 -8.80
C ALA A 273 0.90 11.74 -9.58
N ALA A 274 0.09 11.39 -10.57
CA ALA A 274 0.30 10.20 -11.37
C ALA A 274 1.55 10.32 -12.27
N LEU A 275 1.83 11.49 -12.88
CA LEU A 275 3.06 11.73 -13.64
C LEU A 275 4.32 11.64 -12.77
N LEU A 276 4.27 12.18 -11.54
CA LEU A 276 5.35 12.05 -10.56
C LEU A 276 5.61 10.58 -10.21
N MET A 277 4.56 9.82 -9.88
CA MET A 277 4.66 8.39 -9.55
C MET A 277 5.26 7.58 -10.72
N ALA A 278 4.81 7.85 -11.95
CA ALA A 278 5.29 7.15 -13.14
C ALA A 278 6.80 7.37 -13.37
N THR A 279 7.29 8.60 -13.16
CA THR A 279 8.71 8.91 -13.31
C THR A 279 9.55 8.40 -12.14
N TYR A 280 8.99 8.36 -10.93
CA TYR A 280 9.63 7.86 -9.71
C TYR A 280 10.01 6.37 -9.79
N PHE A 281 9.11 5.52 -10.32
CA PHE A 281 9.36 4.07 -10.40
C PHE A 281 9.98 3.59 -11.72
N LYS A 282 9.69 4.27 -12.84
CA LYS A 282 10.14 3.80 -14.18
C LYS A 282 11.67 3.69 -14.27
N LYS A 283 12.41 4.71 -13.83
CA LYS A 283 13.87 4.76 -13.98
C LYS A 283 14.58 3.65 -13.18
N PRO A 284 14.31 3.44 -11.88
CA PRO A 284 14.92 2.35 -11.11
C PRO A 284 14.61 0.96 -11.67
N ILE A 285 13.35 0.70 -12.04
CA ILE A 285 12.93 -0.61 -12.58
C ILE A 285 13.65 -0.91 -13.90
N GLN A 286 13.79 0.09 -14.79
CA GLN A 286 14.52 -0.08 -16.04
C GLN A 286 16.02 -0.37 -15.82
N ARG A 287 16.64 0.25 -14.80
CA ARG A 287 18.03 -0.04 -14.44
C ARG A 287 18.22 -1.46 -13.93
N LEU A 288 17.34 -1.92 -13.04
CA LEU A 288 17.34 -3.30 -12.56
C LEU A 288 17.15 -4.29 -13.71
N LEU A 289 16.18 -4.05 -14.58
CA LEU A 289 15.93 -4.91 -15.74
C LEU A 289 17.14 -4.99 -16.69
N ASN A 290 17.77 -3.85 -16.96
CA ASN A 290 18.96 -3.81 -17.80
C ASN A 290 20.12 -4.60 -17.19
N ALA A 291 20.32 -4.47 -15.88
CA ALA A 291 21.36 -5.21 -15.20
C ALA A 291 21.07 -6.71 -15.14
N THR A 292 19.83 -7.11 -14.89
CA THR A 292 19.43 -8.51 -15.01
C THR A 292 19.71 -9.04 -16.42
N ASN A 293 19.42 -8.26 -17.47
CA ASN A 293 19.77 -8.64 -18.84
C ASN A 293 21.29 -8.78 -19.03
N GLU A 294 22.11 -7.90 -18.46
CA GLU A 294 23.57 -8.04 -18.50
C GLU A 294 24.06 -9.30 -17.77
N LEU A 295 23.50 -9.62 -16.59
CA LEU A 295 23.77 -10.87 -15.88
C LEU A 295 23.41 -12.10 -16.74
N THR A 296 22.27 -12.09 -17.44
CA THR A 296 21.87 -13.21 -18.31
C THR A 296 22.78 -13.39 -19.52
N LYS A 297 23.50 -12.35 -19.94
CA LYS A 297 24.52 -12.42 -21.00
C LYS A 297 25.89 -12.88 -20.49
N GLY A 298 26.05 -13.08 -19.17
CA GLY A 298 27.32 -13.45 -18.55
C GLY A 298 28.19 -12.28 -18.08
N ASN A 299 27.68 -11.04 -18.13
CA ASN A 299 28.40 -9.85 -17.68
C ASN A 299 28.24 -9.63 -16.16
N TYR A 300 28.83 -10.51 -15.35
CA TYR A 300 28.67 -10.52 -13.89
C TYR A 300 29.32 -9.34 -13.16
N GLN A 301 30.24 -8.61 -13.81
CA GLN A 301 30.87 -7.42 -13.24
C GLN A 301 29.99 -6.15 -13.30
N HIS A 302 28.83 -6.22 -13.96
CA HIS A 302 27.94 -5.08 -14.09
C HIS A 302 27.22 -4.79 -12.77
N GLN A 303 27.59 -3.69 -12.11
CA GLN A 303 26.98 -3.27 -10.85
C GLN A 303 25.85 -2.25 -11.05
N VAL A 304 24.78 -2.41 -10.27
CA VAL A 304 23.67 -1.45 -10.21
C VAL A 304 23.76 -0.66 -8.93
N VAL A 305 23.90 0.66 -9.05
CA VAL A 305 23.82 1.55 -7.90
C VAL A 305 22.49 2.31 -7.94
N ILE A 306 21.57 1.90 -7.08
CA ILE A 306 20.33 2.63 -6.81
C ILE A 306 20.43 3.20 -5.40
N LYS A 307 20.74 4.50 -5.29
CA LYS A 307 20.77 5.23 -4.02
C LYS A 307 19.34 5.52 -3.55
N ARG A 308 18.70 4.53 -2.92
CA ARG A 308 17.35 4.61 -2.35
C ARG A 308 17.29 3.84 -1.04
N ASN A 309 16.38 4.26 -0.17
CA ASN A 309 16.11 3.61 1.12
C ASN A 309 14.72 2.98 1.10
N ASP A 310 14.47 2.17 0.07
CA ASP A 310 13.23 1.44 -0.19
C ASP A 310 13.55 0.04 -0.71
N GLU A 311 12.53 -0.79 -0.94
CA GLU A 311 12.67 -2.19 -1.36
C GLU A 311 13.40 -2.34 -2.70
N LEU A 312 13.39 -1.28 -3.55
CA LEU A 312 14.15 -1.27 -4.80
C LEU A 312 15.65 -1.06 -4.56
N GLY A 313 16.02 -0.33 -3.51
CA GLY A 313 17.41 -0.23 -3.03
C GLY A 313 17.92 -1.58 -2.50
N ASP A 314 17.11 -2.25 -1.68
CA ASP A 314 17.45 -3.58 -1.15
C ASP A 314 17.61 -4.61 -2.28
N LEU A 315 16.69 -4.62 -3.25
CA LEU A 315 16.77 -5.48 -4.43
C LEU A 315 18.02 -5.21 -5.27
N SER A 316 18.44 -3.95 -5.41
CA SER A 316 19.70 -3.59 -6.08
C SER A 316 20.91 -4.19 -5.38
N THR A 317 20.92 -4.18 -4.05
CA THR A 317 22.01 -4.73 -3.24
C THR A 317 22.05 -6.26 -3.36
N GLN A 318 20.89 -6.92 -3.29
CA GLN A 318 20.79 -8.37 -3.48
C GLN A 318 21.21 -8.79 -4.90
N LEU A 319 20.81 -8.03 -5.93
CA LEU A 319 21.21 -8.30 -7.31
C LEU A 319 22.73 -8.18 -7.50
N ASN A 320 23.36 -7.17 -6.89
CA ASN A 320 24.82 -7.03 -6.93
C ASN A 320 25.52 -8.19 -6.20
N HIS A 321 25.00 -8.63 -5.06
CA HIS A 321 25.54 -9.78 -4.34
C HIS A 321 25.44 -11.07 -5.16
N LEU A 322 24.31 -11.29 -5.83
CA LEU A 322 24.16 -12.41 -6.78
C LEU A 322 25.15 -12.31 -7.94
N ALA A 323 25.35 -11.11 -8.50
CA ALA A 323 26.31 -10.89 -9.57
C ALA A 323 27.74 -11.26 -9.13
N GLU A 324 28.14 -10.88 -7.91
CA GLU A 324 29.43 -11.23 -7.34
C GLU A 324 29.60 -12.75 -7.14
N ILE A 325 28.61 -13.43 -6.57
CA ILE A 325 28.63 -14.89 -6.43
C ILE A 325 28.78 -15.58 -7.80
N LEU A 326 28.03 -15.14 -8.80
CA LEU A 326 28.14 -15.68 -10.16
C LEU A 326 29.50 -15.40 -10.79
N HIS A 327 30.07 -14.22 -10.54
CA HIS A 327 31.41 -13.88 -11.02
C HIS A 327 32.46 -14.81 -10.44
N GLN A 328 32.45 -15.02 -9.12
CA GLN A 328 33.37 -15.92 -8.42
C GLN A 328 33.24 -17.37 -8.88
N HIS A 329 32.01 -17.84 -9.12
CA HIS A 329 31.77 -19.17 -9.68
C HIS A 329 32.32 -19.31 -11.11
N GLU A 330 32.12 -18.31 -11.97
CA GLU A 330 32.64 -18.34 -13.34
C GLU A 330 34.17 -18.27 -13.38
N GLU A 331 34.79 -17.46 -12.52
CA GLU A 331 36.24 -17.40 -12.38
C GLU A 331 36.81 -18.74 -11.88
N SER A 332 36.23 -19.29 -10.82
CA SER A 332 36.61 -20.62 -10.30
C SER A 332 36.46 -21.72 -11.36
N ARG A 333 35.39 -21.67 -12.16
CA ARG A 333 35.17 -22.62 -13.27
C ARG A 333 36.23 -22.48 -14.36
N ARG A 334 36.58 -21.25 -14.75
CA ARG A 334 37.62 -21.00 -15.75
C ARG A 334 38.99 -21.46 -15.27
N GLN A 335 39.33 -21.12 -14.02
CA GLN A 335 40.57 -21.57 -13.39
C GLN A 335 40.64 -23.10 -13.35
N TRP A 336 39.55 -23.75 -12.94
CA TRP A 336 39.46 -25.21 -12.93
C TRP A 336 39.69 -25.85 -14.30
N VAL A 337 39.08 -25.31 -15.37
CA VAL A 337 39.29 -25.81 -16.74
C VAL A 337 40.74 -25.61 -17.19
N ALA A 338 41.34 -24.46 -16.85
CA ALA A 338 42.73 -24.16 -17.19
C ALA A 338 43.70 -25.13 -16.48
N ASP A 339 43.56 -25.28 -15.15
CA ASP A 339 44.41 -26.15 -14.33
C ASP A 339 44.29 -27.61 -14.75
N THR A 340 43.06 -28.07 -14.98
CA THR A 340 42.80 -29.43 -15.48
C THR A 340 43.50 -29.68 -16.82
N SER A 341 43.41 -28.71 -17.73
CA SER A 341 44.04 -28.82 -19.05
C SER A 341 45.56 -28.88 -18.95
N HIS A 342 46.15 -28.10 -18.05
CA HIS A 342 47.59 -28.08 -17.82
C HIS A 342 48.11 -29.41 -17.23
N GLU A 343 47.43 -29.92 -16.21
CA GLU A 343 47.81 -31.16 -15.52
C GLU A 343 47.59 -32.41 -16.37
N LEU A 344 46.67 -32.39 -17.35
CA LEU A 344 46.52 -33.47 -18.33
C LEU A 344 47.56 -33.38 -19.47
N LYS A 345 47.91 -32.18 -19.92
CA LYS A 345 48.82 -31.96 -21.06
C LYS A 345 50.25 -32.43 -20.76
N THR A 346 50.75 -32.17 -19.56
CA THR A 346 52.12 -32.52 -19.16
C THR A 346 52.42 -34.03 -19.24
N PRO A 347 51.66 -34.92 -18.57
CA PRO A 347 51.90 -36.36 -18.63
C PRO A 347 51.68 -36.93 -20.04
N LEU A 348 50.74 -36.37 -20.80
CA LEU A 348 50.49 -36.78 -22.18
C LEU A 348 51.67 -36.44 -23.10
N ALA A 349 52.25 -35.24 -22.96
CA ALA A 349 53.43 -34.84 -23.72
C ALA A 349 54.67 -35.69 -23.37
N VAL A 350 54.85 -36.06 -22.10
CA VAL A 350 55.93 -36.97 -21.68
C VAL A 350 55.73 -38.36 -22.28
N LEU A 351 54.51 -38.89 -22.24
CA LEU A 351 54.19 -40.18 -22.84
C LEU A 351 54.42 -40.16 -24.36
N GLN A 352 53.98 -39.10 -25.04
CA GLN A 352 54.20 -38.89 -26.47
C GLN A 352 55.69 -38.87 -26.81
N ALA A 353 56.50 -38.06 -26.11
CA ALA A 353 57.93 -37.96 -26.35
C ALA A 353 58.67 -39.29 -26.12
N GLN A 354 58.22 -40.11 -25.15
CA GLN A 354 58.77 -41.45 -24.95
C GLN A 354 58.46 -42.39 -26.12
N ILE A 355 57.24 -42.31 -26.67
CA ILE A 355 56.83 -43.11 -27.83
C ILE A 355 57.59 -42.67 -29.09
N GLU A 356 57.68 -41.36 -29.35
CA GLU A 356 58.41 -40.80 -30.50
C GLU A 356 59.90 -41.19 -30.45
N ALA A 357 60.55 -41.07 -29.29
CA ALA A 357 61.94 -41.48 -29.13
C ALA A 357 62.18 -42.98 -29.41
N MET A 358 61.17 -43.83 -29.17
CA MET A 358 61.26 -45.26 -29.52
C MET A 358 61.02 -45.50 -31.01
N GLN A 359 60.10 -44.76 -31.63
CA GLN A 359 59.83 -44.84 -33.06
C GLN A 359 61.01 -44.36 -33.91
N ASP A 360 61.68 -43.29 -33.48
CA ASP A 360 62.87 -42.73 -34.14
C ASP A 360 64.14 -43.57 -33.91
N GLY A 361 64.04 -44.65 -33.13
CA GLY A 361 65.16 -45.55 -32.80
C GLY A 361 66.17 -44.96 -31.82
N ILE A 362 65.92 -43.76 -31.27
CA ILE A 362 66.76 -43.10 -30.25
C ILE A 362 66.75 -43.91 -28.95
N ARG A 363 65.61 -44.50 -28.58
CA ARG A 363 65.45 -45.41 -27.43
C ARG A 363 64.95 -46.78 -27.89
N LYS A 364 65.47 -47.85 -27.28
CA LYS A 364 64.95 -49.21 -27.51
C LYS A 364 63.70 -49.45 -26.65
N ALA A 365 62.71 -50.14 -27.20
CA ALA A 365 61.54 -50.60 -26.45
C ALA A 365 61.93 -51.77 -25.52
N THR A 366 62.55 -51.46 -24.38
CA THR A 366 62.88 -52.44 -23.35
C THR A 366 61.72 -52.58 -22.37
N PRO A 367 61.62 -53.70 -21.63
CA PRO A 367 60.60 -53.88 -20.59
C PRO A 367 60.53 -52.73 -19.60
N GLU A 368 61.68 -52.15 -19.22
CA GLU A 368 61.76 -51.02 -18.28
C GLU A 368 61.10 -49.76 -18.85
N HIS A 369 61.30 -49.48 -20.14
CA HIS A 369 60.68 -48.33 -20.80
C HIS A 369 59.17 -48.52 -21.00
N LEU A 370 58.72 -49.73 -21.33
CA LEU A 370 57.30 -50.06 -21.42
C LEU A 370 56.61 -49.92 -20.04
N ASP A 371 57.27 -50.38 -18.98
CA ASP A 371 56.78 -50.27 -17.61
C ASP A 371 56.72 -48.81 -17.14
N ALA A 372 57.70 -47.97 -17.53
CA ALA A 372 57.65 -46.53 -17.30
C ALA A 372 56.45 -45.85 -17.99
N MET A 373 56.16 -46.22 -19.25
CA MET A 373 54.97 -45.73 -19.96
C MET A 373 53.67 -46.23 -19.32
N MET A 374 53.62 -47.50 -18.91
CA MET A 374 52.45 -48.06 -18.22
C MET A 374 52.18 -47.33 -16.90
N ARG A 375 53.22 -47.03 -16.10
CA ARG A 375 53.08 -46.19 -14.91
C ARG A 375 52.48 -44.82 -15.23
N GLN A 376 52.91 -44.20 -16.33
CA GLN A 376 52.37 -42.90 -16.76
C GLN A 376 50.89 -42.99 -17.15
N VAL A 377 50.47 -44.05 -17.85
CA VAL A 377 49.07 -44.32 -18.20
C VAL A 377 48.21 -44.55 -16.95
N LEU A 378 48.70 -45.36 -16.00
CA LEU A 378 48.00 -45.61 -14.73
C LEU A 378 47.86 -44.32 -13.91
N SER A 379 48.88 -43.47 -13.89
CA SER A 379 48.82 -42.15 -13.24
C SER A 379 47.79 -41.25 -13.90
N LEU A 380 47.72 -41.21 -15.23
CA LEU A 380 46.72 -40.43 -15.96
C LEU A 380 45.30 -40.93 -15.69
N LYS A 381 45.10 -42.26 -15.66
CA LYS A 381 43.82 -42.89 -15.28
C LYS A 381 43.40 -42.46 -13.87
N LYS A 382 44.31 -42.51 -12.90
CA LYS A 382 44.03 -42.04 -11.53
C LYS A 382 43.64 -40.57 -11.51
N LEU A 383 44.40 -39.70 -12.18
CA LEU A 383 44.10 -38.27 -12.29
C LEU A 383 42.69 -38.00 -12.85
N THR A 384 42.33 -38.68 -13.95
CA THR A 384 41.00 -38.52 -14.56
C THR A 384 39.87 -39.00 -13.64
N GLN A 385 40.11 -40.07 -12.86
CA GLN A 385 39.13 -40.57 -11.90
C GLN A 385 38.99 -39.61 -10.71
N ASP A 386 40.11 -39.14 -10.15
CA ASP A 386 40.11 -38.19 -9.04
C ASP A 386 39.40 -36.88 -9.43
N LEU A 387 39.59 -36.40 -10.67
CA LEU A 387 38.89 -35.24 -11.21
C LEU A 387 37.38 -35.48 -11.33
N ALA A 388 36.97 -36.66 -11.82
CA ALA A 388 35.57 -37.01 -11.97
C ALA A 388 34.87 -37.15 -10.60
N ASP A 389 35.52 -37.80 -9.64
CA ASP A 389 35.03 -37.94 -8.27
C ASP A 389 34.91 -36.57 -7.60
N LEU A 390 35.90 -35.69 -7.79
CA LEU A 390 35.88 -34.33 -7.23
C LEU A 390 34.78 -33.47 -7.85
N ALA A 391 34.57 -33.55 -9.17
CA ALA A 391 33.46 -32.87 -9.85
C ALA A 391 32.09 -33.37 -9.36
N GLN A 392 31.93 -34.68 -9.14
CA GLN A 392 30.71 -35.25 -8.56
C GLN A 392 30.51 -34.78 -7.11
N ALA A 393 31.57 -34.71 -6.32
CA ALA A 393 31.48 -34.23 -4.93
C ALA A 393 31.10 -32.75 -4.85
N ASP A 394 31.65 -31.90 -5.72
CA ASP A 394 31.27 -30.48 -5.80
C ASP A 394 29.82 -30.27 -6.21
N ALA A 395 29.32 -31.11 -7.12
CA ALA A 395 27.92 -31.12 -7.54
C ALA A 395 26.98 -31.74 -6.50
N GLN A 396 27.48 -32.18 -5.33
CA GLN A 396 26.74 -32.95 -4.33
C GLN A 396 26.08 -34.23 -4.90
N GLN A 397 26.71 -34.81 -5.91
CA GLN A 397 26.25 -35.99 -6.64
C GLN A 397 27.11 -37.23 -6.36
N LEU A 398 28.12 -37.12 -5.49
CA LEU A 398 28.94 -38.26 -5.08
C LEU A 398 28.05 -39.29 -4.37
N LYS A 399 27.86 -40.45 -5.01
CA LYS A 399 27.10 -41.55 -4.42
C LYS A 399 27.95 -42.23 -3.35
N CYS A 400 27.40 -42.32 -2.14
CA CYS A 400 27.96 -43.07 -1.03
C CYS A 400 27.00 -44.19 -0.64
N TYR A 401 27.53 -45.41 -0.57
CA TYR A 401 26.80 -46.60 -0.14
C TYR A 401 27.13 -46.87 1.33
N LEU A 402 26.39 -46.19 2.20
CA LEU A 402 26.61 -46.23 3.63
C LEU A 402 26.27 -47.61 4.23
N SER A 403 27.16 -48.11 5.06
CA SER A 403 27.05 -49.40 5.75
C SER A 403 27.72 -49.32 7.13
N SER A 404 27.38 -50.25 8.04
CA SER A 404 28.04 -50.34 9.34
C SER A 404 29.46 -50.85 9.16
N VAL A 405 30.46 -50.01 9.42
CA VAL A 405 31.87 -50.27 9.17
C VAL A 405 32.68 -49.95 10.42
N ASN A 406 33.64 -50.82 10.75
CA ASN A 406 34.70 -50.51 11.69
C ASN A 406 35.86 -49.84 10.91
N PRO A 407 36.07 -48.52 11.01
CA PRO A 407 37.08 -47.81 10.25
C PRO A 407 38.50 -48.26 10.61
N TRP A 408 38.71 -48.73 11.85
CA TRP A 408 40.03 -49.20 12.30
C TRP A 408 40.48 -50.46 11.58
N GLU A 409 39.58 -51.39 11.29
CA GLU A 409 39.90 -52.58 10.48
C GLU A 409 40.32 -52.21 9.06
N VAL A 410 39.70 -51.18 8.47
CA VAL A 410 40.08 -50.68 7.15
C VAL A 410 41.48 -50.06 7.20
N ILE A 411 41.79 -49.28 8.24
CA ILE A 411 43.12 -48.68 8.43
C ILE A 411 44.20 -49.75 8.55
N LEU A 412 44.00 -50.75 9.42
CA LEU A 412 44.97 -51.85 9.60
C LEU A 412 45.22 -52.61 8.30
N GLN A 413 44.18 -52.88 7.52
CA GLN A 413 44.31 -53.51 6.19
C GLN A 413 45.15 -52.66 5.23
N GLU A 414 44.91 -51.35 5.19
CA GLU A 414 45.69 -50.48 4.30
C GLU A 414 47.13 -50.30 4.78
N VAL A 415 47.38 -50.23 6.09
CA VAL A 415 48.75 -50.22 6.62
C VAL A 415 49.53 -51.44 6.17
N GLU A 416 48.95 -52.64 6.26
CA GLU A 416 49.61 -53.87 5.78
C GLU A 416 49.85 -53.83 4.26
N ASN A 417 48.91 -53.30 3.47
CA ASN A 417 49.09 -53.13 2.02
C ASN A 417 50.25 -52.17 1.68
N PHE A 418 50.53 -51.20 2.54
CA PHE A 418 51.59 -50.22 2.35
C PHE A 418 52.93 -50.61 2.98
N ARG A 419 52.98 -51.64 3.83
CA ARG A 419 54.19 -52.13 4.52
C ARG A 419 55.38 -52.32 3.55
N PRO A 420 55.25 -52.97 2.38
CA PRO A 420 56.38 -53.13 1.46
C PRO A 420 56.93 -51.79 0.92
N LYS A 421 56.05 -50.79 0.72
CA LYS A 421 56.47 -49.46 0.23
C LYS A 421 57.13 -48.64 1.33
N LEU A 422 56.66 -48.76 2.57
CA LEU A 422 57.26 -48.13 3.74
C LEU A 422 58.67 -48.67 3.98
N GLU A 423 58.84 -50.00 3.93
CA GLU A 423 60.16 -50.65 4.04
C GLU A 423 61.10 -50.22 2.90
N GLN A 424 60.60 -50.19 1.66
CA GLN A 424 61.39 -49.72 0.52
C GLN A 424 61.81 -48.24 0.64
N ALA A 425 60.98 -47.40 1.26
CA ALA A 425 61.28 -45.99 1.52
C ALA A 425 62.16 -45.79 2.78
N GLY A 426 62.39 -46.84 3.57
CA GLY A 426 63.11 -46.79 4.84
C GLY A 426 62.38 -45.98 5.90
N LEU A 427 61.05 -46.09 5.97
CA LEU A 427 60.20 -45.39 6.93
C LEU A 427 59.70 -46.34 8.01
N GLU A 428 59.71 -45.89 9.27
CA GLU A 428 59.10 -46.60 10.38
C GLU A 428 57.61 -46.22 10.49
N ILE A 429 56.73 -47.20 10.74
CA ILE A 429 55.31 -46.97 10.98
C ILE A 429 54.90 -47.53 12.34
N GLU A 430 54.23 -46.70 13.13
CA GLU A 430 53.62 -47.05 14.41
C GLU A 430 52.11 -46.85 14.32
N VAL A 431 51.36 -47.83 14.82
CA VAL A 431 49.89 -47.84 14.72
C VAL A 431 49.30 -48.24 16.07
N GLU A 432 48.56 -47.34 16.69
CA GLU A 432 47.89 -47.57 17.97
C GLU A 432 46.48 -46.98 17.96
N GLY A 433 45.47 -47.71 18.42
CA GLY A 433 44.13 -47.15 18.40
C GLY A 433 43.03 -48.18 18.54
N GLU A 434 41.83 -47.64 18.71
CA GLU A 434 40.60 -48.41 18.85
C GLU A 434 39.63 -48.10 17.72
N GLY A 435 38.84 -49.12 17.37
CA GLY A 435 37.75 -49.01 16.41
C GLY A 435 36.49 -48.38 16.99
N ALA A 436 35.57 -48.05 16.10
CA ALA A 436 34.21 -47.64 16.42
C ALA A 436 33.26 -48.17 15.35
N THR A 437 31.98 -48.33 15.67
CA THR A 437 30.98 -48.67 14.66
C THR A 437 30.44 -47.38 14.06
N LEU A 438 30.78 -47.11 12.79
CA LEU A 438 30.33 -45.91 12.08
C LEU A 438 29.54 -46.30 10.81
N LEU A 439 28.57 -45.45 10.45
CA LEU A 439 27.83 -45.61 9.21
C LEU A 439 28.61 -44.92 8.07
N LEU A 440 29.41 -45.70 7.34
CA LEU A 440 30.33 -45.20 6.31
C LEU A 440 30.22 -46.01 5.02
N ASP A 441 30.64 -45.39 3.91
CA ASP A 441 30.99 -46.12 2.70
C ASP A 441 32.44 -46.59 2.83
N ARG A 442 32.64 -47.91 2.87
CA ARG A 442 33.95 -48.55 3.09
C ARG A 442 34.95 -48.17 2.01
N ASP A 443 34.55 -48.14 0.75
CA ASP A 443 35.46 -47.89 -0.37
C ASP A 443 35.88 -46.43 -0.42
N ARG A 444 34.95 -45.52 -0.13
CA ARG A 444 35.23 -44.08 -0.02
C ARG A 444 36.13 -43.76 1.18
N PHE A 445 35.88 -44.39 2.33
CA PHE A 445 36.76 -44.25 3.49
C PHE A 445 38.17 -44.78 3.19
N LYS A 446 38.28 -45.97 2.57
CA LYS A 446 39.55 -46.53 2.10
C LYS A 446 40.27 -45.55 1.16
N GLN A 447 39.57 -44.89 0.25
CA GLN A 447 40.16 -43.89 -0.66
C GLN A 447 40.83 -42.74 0.11
N ILE A 448 40.22 -42.25 1.20
CA ILE A 448 40.83 -41.25 2.09
C ILE A 448 42.14 -41.81 2.68
N ILE A 449 42.09 -43.00 3.30
CA ILE A 449 43.25 -43.60 3.98
C ILE A 449 44.42 -43.83 3.03
N VAL A 450 44.15 -44.38 1.84
CA VAL A 450 45.16 -44.59 0.78
C VAL A 450 45.83 -43.27 0.38
N ASN A 451 45.06 -42.18 0.30
CA ASN A 451 45.59 -40.87 -0.01
C ASN A 451 46.43 -40.28 1.13
N LEU A 452 46.00 -40.43 2.39
CA LEU A 452 46.74 -39.93 3.56
C LEU A 452 48.07 -40.67 3.74
N ILE A 453 48.06 -42.01 3.77
CA ILE A 453 49.28 -42.82 3.91
C ILE A 453 50.22 -42.60 2.72
N GLY A 454 49.67 -42.55 1.50
CA GLY A 454 50.44 -42.25 0.30
C GLY A 454 51.05 -40.84 0.28
N ASN A 455 50.44 -39.88 0.99
CA ASN A 455 50.99 -38.54 1.19
C ASN A 455 52.17 -38.58 2.17
N SER A 456 51.99 -39.20 3.33
CA SER A 456 53.06 -39.30 4.34
C SER A 456 54.29 -40.04 3.80
N ILE A 457 54.13 -41.15 3.07
CA ILE A 457 55.27 -41.86 2.44
C ILE A 457 56.03 -40.97 1.45
N ARG A 458 55.33 -40.08 0.75
CA ARG A 458 55.91 -39.25 -0.31
C ARG A 458 56.71 -38.07 0.23
N TYR A 459 56.29 -37.51 1.36
CA TYR A 459 56.84 -36.27 1.90
C TYR A 459 57.69 -36.46 3.16
N THR A 460 57.74 -37.67 3.71
CA THR A 460 58.66 -38.01 4.81
C THR A 460 60.01 -38.47 4.25
N GLU A 461 61.12 -37.93 4.76
CA GLU A 461 62.47 -38.38 4.37
C GLU A 461 62.79 -39.78 4.90
N THR A 462 63.69 -40.49 4.20
CA THR A 462 64.18 -41.81 4.64
C THR A 462 64.75 -41.76 6.06
N GLY A 463 64.37 -42.73 6.89
CA GLY A 463 64.66 -42.73 8.33
C GLY A 463 63.63 -41.98 9.18
N GLY A 464 62.62 -41.38 8.55
CA GLY A 464 61.49 -40.75 9.23
C GLY A 464 60.45 -41.74 9.75
N LYS A 465 59.46 -41.20 10.45
CA LYS A 465 58.43 -41.95 11.18
C LYS A 465 57.03 -41.49 10.80
N ILE A 466 56.11 -42.44 10.70
CA ILE A 466 54.67 -42.20 10.53
C ILE A 466 53.95 -42.83 11.71
N HIS A 467 53.11 -42.05 12.39
CA HIS A 467 52.32 -42.50 13.53
C HIS A 467 50.83 -42.36 13.23
N ILE A 468 50.12 -43.48 13.16
CA ILE A 468 48.68 -43.52 12.90
C ILE A 468 47.98 -43.91 14.19
N HIS A 469 47.16 -43.02 14.72
CA HIS A 469 46.44 -43.29 15.96
C HIS A 469 45.03 -42.73 16.01
N THR A 470 44.21 -43.26 16.91
CA THR A 470 42.82 -42.83 17.06
C THR A 470 42.53 -42.31 18.46
N SER A 471 41.59 -41.38 18.54
CA SER A 471 40.98 -40.94 19.80
C SER A 471 39.48 -40.97 19.64
N GLN A 472 38.77 -41.29 20.72
CA GLN A 472 37.32 -41.35 20.68
C GLN A 472 36.68 -40.75 21.93
N THR A 473 35.61 -40.00 21.71
CA THR A 473 34.71 -39.49 22.75
C THR A 473 33.38 -40.26 22.64
N PRO A 474 32.40 -40.02 23.53
CA PRO A 474 31.06 -40.58 23.36
C PRO A 474 30.36 -40.13 22.07
N GLN A 475 30.72 -38.95 21.52
CA GLN A 475 30.06 -38.34 20.38
C GLN A 475 30.84 -38.48 19.07
N GLU A 476 32.16 -38.64 19.13
CA GLU A 476 33.02 -38.55 17.96
C GLU A 476 34.13 -39.61 17.99
N TRP A 477 34.56 -40.02 16.80
CA TRP A 477 35.73 -40.85 16.57
C TRP A 477 36.67 -40.08 15.65
N THR A 478 37.94 -39.99 16.03
CA THR A 478 38.96 -39.19 15.35
C THR A 478 40.15 -40.05 15.01
N LEU A 479 40.62 -39.95 13.77
CA LEU A 479 41.86 -40.52 13.28
C LEU A 479 42.90 -39.42 13.11
N TYR A 480 44.11 -39.70 13.58
CA TYR A 480 45.30 -38.87 13.41
C TYR A 480 46.31 -39.64 12.57
N VAL A 481 46.84 -39.00 11.53
CA VAL A 481 47.98 -39.49 10.75
C VAL A 481 49.08 -38.43 10.86
N ASP A 482 50.10 -38.75 11.64
CA ASP A 482 51.24 -37.88 11.92
C ASP A 482 52.46 -38.36 11.15
N ASP A 483 53.15 -37.44 10.47
CA ASP A 483 54.46 -37.71 9.88
C ASP A 483 55.57 -36.81 10.46
N SER A 484 56.81 -37.27 10.31
CA SER A 484 58.03 -36.55 10.71
C SER A 484 58.50 -35.54 9.62
N PRO A 485 59.51 -34.68 9.87
CA PRO A 485 59.82 -33.51 9.04
C PRO A 485 60.01 -33.78 7.53
N PHE A 486 59.80 -32.77 6.68
CA PHE A 486 59.63 -31.33 7.00
C PHE A 486 58.19 -30.91 7.34
N GLY A 487 58.05 -30.11 8.39
CA GLY A 487 56.81 -29.39 8.71
C GLY A 487 56.50 -28.29 7.70
N LEU A 488 55.27 -27.81 7.74
CA LEU A 488 54.73 -26.79 6.84
C LEU A 488 54.52 -25.48 7.61
N SER A 489 54.57 -24.34 6.93
CA SER A 489 54.11 -23.07 7.55
C SER A 489 52.59 -23.07 7.75
N ASP A 490 52.09 -22.22 8.64
CA ASP A 490 50.65 -22.07 8.89
C ASP A 490 49.87 -21.66 7.63
N GLU A 491 50.47 -20.79 6.81
CA GLU A 491 49.93 -20.41 5.49
C GLU A 491 49.81 -21.62 4.57
N GLN A 492 50.82 -22.48 4.54
CA GLN A 492 50.80 -23.70 3.71
C GLN A 492 49.79 -24.73 4.21
N LEU A 493 49.65 -24.92 5.52
CA LEU A 493 48.66 -25.84 6.13
C LEU A 493 47.23 -25.45 5.77
N SER A 494 46.91 -24.15 5.81
CA SER A 494 45.57 -23.64 5.51
C SER A 494 45.11 -23.94 4.07
N ARG A 495 46.06 -24.19 3.17
CA ARG A 495 45.83 -24.38 1.73
C ARG A 495 45.94 -25.83 1.27
N LEU A 496 46.36 -26.78 2.12
CA LEU A 496 46.53 -28.20 1.73
C LEU A 496 45.27 -28.88 1.19
N GLY A 497 44.08 -28.41 1.60
CA GLY A 497 42.80 -28.89 1.10
C GLY A 497 42.37 -28.25 -0.23
N GLU A 498 43.11 -27.28 -0.76
CA GLU A 498 42.84 -26.64 -2.04
C GLU A 498 43.22 -27.56 -3.21
N ARG A 499 42.48 -27.44 -4.32
CA ARG A 499 42.73 -28.24 -5.52
C ARG A 499 44.03 -27.82 -6.18
N PHE A 500 44.80 -28.79 -6.66
CA PHE A 500 46.08 -28.57 -7.35
C PHE A 500 47.14 -27.83 -6.51
N TYR A 501 46.86 -27.55 -5.23
CA TYR A 501 47.82 -26.88 -4.36
C TYR A 501 48.96 -27.81 -3.97
N ARG A 502 50.18 -27.29 -4.04
CA ARG A 502 51.43 -28.00 -3.76
C ARG A 502 52.42 -27.02 -3.14
N VAL A 503 53.16 -27.50 -2.15
CA VAL A 503 54.06 -26.68 -1.33
C VAL A 503 55.36 -26.32 -2.06
N ASP A 504 55.90 -27.23 -2.87
CA ASP A 504 57.10 -26.99 -3.69
C ASP A 504 56.91 -27.52 -5.13
N ASP A 505 57.15 -26.69 -6.14
CA ASP A 505 57.12 -27.07 -7.55
C ASP A 505 58.44 -27.68 -8.05
N SER A 506 59.55 -27.42 -7.36
CA SER A 506 60.92 -27.78 -7.80
C SER A 506 61.34 -29.20 -7.43
N ARG A 507 60.96 -29.69 -6.23
CA ARG A 507 61.25 -31.06 -5.74
C ARG A 507 60.33 -32.14 -6.35
N THR A 508 59.23 -31.74 -6.98
CA THR A 508 58.04 -32.61 -7.10
C THR A 508 57.64 -32.94 -8.54
N ARG A 509 58.38 -32.43 -9.54
CA ARG A 509 58.20 -32.84 -10.95
C ARG A 509 58.61 -34.28 -11.23
N SER A 510 59.52 -34.86 -10.43
CA SER A 510 59.96 -36.25 -10.57
C SER A 510 59.10 -37.27 -9.82
N THR A 511 58.38 -36.86 -8.75
CA THR A 511 57.66 -37.77 -7.86
C THR A 511 56.16 -37.91 -8.18
N GLY A 512 55.54 -37.01 -8.96
CA GLY A 512 54.24 -37.26 -9.61
C GLY A 512 53.00 -37.22 -8.70
N GLY A 513 52.89 -36.22 -7.83
CA GLY A 513 51.64 -35.93 -7.10
C GLY A 513 50.78 -34.93 -7.86
N THR A 514 49.48 -35.19 -8.02
CA THR A 514 48.54 -34.34 -8.79
C THR A 514 48.02 -33.13 -8.00
N GLY A 515 48.29 -33.04 -6.69
CA GLY A 515 47.70 -32.01 -5.82
C GLY A 515 46.19 -32.15 -5.60
N LEU A 516 45.56 -33.21 -6.09
CA LEU A 516 44.11 -33.45 -5.94
C LEU A 516 43.75 -34.39 -4.79
N GLY A 517 44.71 -35.20 -4.32
CA GLY A 517 44.45 -36.27 -3.35
C GLY A 517 43.86 -35.76 -2.02
N LEU A 518 44.47 -34.74 -1.42
CA LEU A 518 44.00 -34.16 -0.16
C LEU A 518 42.68 -33.39 -0.33
N ALA A 519 42.56 -32.60 -1.41
CA ALA A 519 41.32 -31.90 -1.74
C ALA A 519 40.13 -32.87 -1.93
N LEU A 520 40.36 -33.99 -2.63
CA LEU A 520 39.37 -35.04 -2.79
C LEU A 520 39.06 -35.72 -1.45
N SER A 521 40.07 -36.03 -0.63
CA SER A 521 39.86 -36.60 0.70
C SER A 521 39.00 -35.68 1.59
N CYS A 522 39.19 -34.37 1.54
CA CYS A 522 38.34 -33.40 2.25
C CYS A 522 36.88 -33.48 1.77
N LYS A 523 36.66 -33.55 0.45
CA LYS A 523 35.32 -33.66 -0.13
C LYS A 523 34.63 -35.00 0.17
N ILE A 524 35.38 -36.10 0.15
CA ILE A 524 34.86 -37.42 0.53
C ILE A 524 34.52 -37.44 2.02
N ALA A 525 35.37 -36.90 2.89
CA ALA A 525 35.10 -36.81 4.32
C ALA A 525 33.80 -36.03 4.58
N GLN A 526 33.62 -34.88 3.92
CA GLN A 526 32.38 -34.10 3.98
C GLN A 526 31.16 -34.89 3.49
N ALA A 527 31.26 -35.61 2.37
CA ALA A 527 30.18 -36.44 1.84
C ALA A 527 29.80 -37.61 2.77
N LEU A 528 30.76 -38.11 3.56
CA LEU A 528 30.54 -39.12 4.60
C LEU A 528 30.08 -38.52 5.94
N GLY A 529 29.85 -37.21 6.02
CA GLY A 529 29.42 -36.53 7.25
C GLY A 529 30.54 -36.29 8.28
N GLY A 530 31.80 -36.42 7.88
CA GLY A 530 32.98 -36.14 8.69
C GLY A 530 33.69 -34.85 8.28
N THR A 531 34.81 -34.58 8.95
CA THR A 531 35.69 -33.43 8.67
C THR A 531 37.14 -33.87 8.62
N LEU A 532 37.88 -33.39 7.61
CA LEU A 532 39.32 -33.60 7.48
C LEU A 532 40.01 -32.24 7.61
N SER A 533 40.97 -32.12 8.52
CA SER A 533 41.74 -30.91 8.78
C SER A 533 43.24 -31.23 8.91
N PHE A 534 44.07 -30.19 8.88
CA PHE A 534 45.52 -30.30 8.85
C PHE A 534 46.14 -29.46 9.96
N GLU A 535 47.08 -30.06 10.70
CA GLU A 535 47.77 -29.45 11.83
C GLU A 535 49.28 -29.74 11.74
N HIS A 536 50.07 -29.11 12.61
CA HIS A 536 51.47 -29.50 12.79
C HIS A 536 51.55 -30.83 13.53
N SER A 537 52.32 -31.77 12.98
CA SER A 537 52.55 -33.05 13.65
C SER A 537 53.49 -32.87 14.84
N PRO A 538 53.24 -33.55 15.97
CA PRO A 538 54.17 -33.59 17.09
C PRO A 538 55.50 -34.27 16.72
N LEU A 539 55.55 -35.04 15.64
CA LEU A 539 56.77 -35.60 15.08
C LEU A 539 57.56 -34.58 14.24
N GLY A 540 57.01 -33.38 13.99
CA GLY A 540 57.67 -32.28 13.27
C GLY A 540 57.31 -32.16 11.78
N GLY A 541 56.38 -32.97 11.28
CA GLY A 541 55.82 -32.89 9.92
C GLY A 541 54.37 -32.39 9.89
N LEU A 542 53.53 -33.04 9.08
CA LEU A 542 52.09 -32.81 8.92
C LEU A 542 51.26 -33.80 9.75
N ARG A 543 50.23 -33.27 10.42
CA ARG A 543 49.16 -34.04 11.06
C ARG A 543 47.89 -33.92 10.22
N CYS A 544 47.32 -35.04 9.81
CA CYS A 544 45.99 -35.10 9.21
C CYS A 544 44.98 -35.59 10.26
N VAL A 545 43.95 -34.78 10.53
CA VAL A 545 42.91 -35.08 11.53
C VAL A 545 41.57 -35.33 10.84
N LEU A 546 41.10 -36.58 10.89
CA LEU A 546 39.85 -37.02 10.28
C LEU A 546 38.84 -37.40 11.37
N THR A 547 37.75 -36.63 11.48
CA THR A 547 36.76 -36.76 12.55
C THR A 547 35.39 -37.14 11.99
N PHE A 548 34.76 -38.13 12.62
CA PHE A 548 33.38 -38.55 12.34
C PHE A 548 32.54 -38.54 13.60
N LYS A 549 31.27 -38.16 13.48
CA LYS A 549 30.30 -38.29 14.56
C LYS A 549 29.85 -39.74 14.69
N LYS A 550 29.87 -40.26 15.92
CA LYS A 550 29.23 -41.52 16.26
C LYS A 550 27.72 -41.31 16.21
N GLN A 551 27.02 -42.16 15.48
CA GLN A 551 25.56 -42.16 15.54
C GLN A 551 25.15 -42.76 16.88
N SER A 552 24.39 -41.98 17.66
CA SER A 552 23.78 -42.37 18.94
C SER A 552 22.73 -43.44 18.78
#